data_AF-A0A223ZLR2-F1
#
_entry.id   AF-A0A223ZLR2-F1
#
_cell.length_a   1.000
_cell.length_b   1.000
_cell.length_c   1.000
_cell.angle_alpha   90.00
_cell.angle_beta   90.00
_cell.angle_gamma   90.00
#
_symmetry.space_group_name_H-M   'P 1'
#
loop_
_entity.id
_entity.type
_entity.pdbx_description
1 polymer ?
#
loop_
_entity_poly.entity_id
_entity_poly.type
_entity_poly.pdbx_seq_one_letter_code
_entity_poly.pdbx_strand_id
1 'polypeptide(L)' 'DVMAGVTRGMIVGVTTEVIAGEGLILTAGGFDSHIHFICPQQAHEAIAAGLTTMVGGGTGPAVGTCATTCTPAPFYIRP' A
#
# COMPACT_ATOMS: atom_id res chain seq x y z
N ASP A 1 -30.57 -2.84 -16.98
CA ASP A 1 -31.84 -2.82 -17.73
C ASP A 1 -32.89 -3.79 -17.18
N VAL A 2 -32.51 -4.96 -16.65
CA VAL A 2 -33.45 -6.00 -16.17
C VAL A 2 -33.60 -6.11 -14.65
N MET A 3 -32.65 -5.56 -13.88
CA MET A 3 -32.67 -5.58 -12.40
C MET A 3 -33.14 -4.23 -11.85
N ALA A 4 -33.99 -4.26 -10.82
CA ALA A 4 -34.38 -3.07 -10.07
C ALA A 4 -33.27 -2.67 -9.07
N GLY A 5 -33.15 -1.37 -8.78
CA GLY A 5 -32.29 -0.87 -7.68
C GLY A 5 -30.78 -0.86 -7.95
N VAL A 6 -30.33 -1.00 -9.21
CA VAL A 6 -28.91 -0.88 -9.54
C VAL A 6 -28.43 0.57 -9.35
N THR A 7 -27.50 0.79 -8.41
CA THR A 7 -26.94 2.12 -8.10
C THR A 7 -26.17 2.69 -9.31
N ARG A 8 -26.33 3.99 -9.56
CA ARG A 8 -25.54 4.71 -10.59
C ARG A 8 -24.04 4.54 -10.29
N GLY A 9 -23.29 4.05 -11.28
CA GLY A 9 -21.84 3.78 -11.14
C GLY A 9 -21.49 2.34 -10.72
N MET A 10 -22.47 1.48 -10.46
CA MET A 10 -22.28 0.06 -10.11
C MET A 10 -22.81 -0.90 -11.18
N ILE A 11 -22.63 -0.55 -12.46
CA ILE A 11 -23.05 -1.39 -13.59
C ILE A 11 -21.97 -2.43 -13.89
N VAL A 12 -22.36 -3.70 -13.99
CA VAL A 12 -21.52 -4.76 -14.55
C VAL A 12 -21.76 -4.81 -16.06
N GLY A 13 -20.73 -4.51 -16.85
CA GLY A 13 -20.80 -4.47 -18.32
C GLY A 13 -19.75 -5.36 -18.98
N VAL A 14 -19.59 -5.22 -20.29
CA VAL A 14 -18.63 -6.02 -21.09
C VAL A 14 -17.16 -5.72 -20.76
N THR A 15 -16.89 -4.64 -20.03
CA THR A 15 -15.55 -4.22 -19.60
C THR A 15 -15.35 -4.35 -18.08
N THR A 16 -16.19 -5.12 -17.40
CA THR A 16 -16.11 -5.33 -15.95
C THR A 16 -15.51 -6.70 -15.66
N GLU A 17 -14.38 -6.73 -14.93
CA GLU A 17 -13.84 -7.96 -14.34
C GLU A 17 -14.48 -8.21 -12.97
N VAL A 18 -14.52 -9.49 -12.54
CA VAL A 18 -15.16 -9.92 -11.30
C VAL A 18 -14.15 -10.65 -10.40
N ILE A 19 -14.10 -10.24 -9.14
CA ILE A 19 -13.40 -10.96 -8.07
C ILE A 19 -14.45 -11.49 -7.09
N ALA A 20 -14.44 -12.80 -6.86
CA ALA A 20 -15.36 -13.47 -5.93
C ALA A 20 -15.03 -13.07 -4.48
N GLY A 21 -16.05 -12.65 -3.71
CA GLY A 21 -15.90 -12.11 -2.36
C GLY A 21 -16.80 -12.80 -1.31
N GLU A 22 -17.63 -13.76 -1.74
CA GLU A 22 -18.50 -14.51 -0.86
C GLU A 22 -17.72 -15.27 0.22
N GLY A 23 -18.13 -15.13 1.48
CA GLY A 23 -17.45 -15.76 2.62
C GLY A 23 -16.12 -15.10 3.03
N LEU A 24 -15.72 -13.99 2.40
CA LEU A 24 -14.49 -13.26 2.71
C LEU A 24 -14.80 -11.90 3.38
N ILE A 25 -13.77 -11.30 3.98
CA ILE A 25 -13.82 -9.94 4.54
C ILE A 25 -12.95 -9.03 3.67
N LEU A 26 -13.51 -7.90 3.24
CA LEU A 26 -12.79 -6.85 2.55
C LEU A 26 -12.43 -5.72 3.53
N THR A 27 -11.16 -5.33 3.55
CA THR A 27 -10.67 -4.17 4.31
C THR A 27 -9.96 -3.19 3.39
N ALA A 28 -9.78 -1.94 3.85
CA ALA A 28 -8.73 -1.11 3.27
C ALA A 28 -7.36 -1.75 3.49
N GLY A 29 -6.40 -1.43 2.63
CA GLY A 29 -5.01 -1.80 2.86
C GLY A 29 -4.44 -1.06 4.06
N GLY A 30 -3.51 -1.69 4.78
CA GLY A 30 -2.86 -1.11 5.94
C GLY A 30 -1.95 0.08 5.58
N PHE A 31 -1.79 0.98 6.53
CA PHE A 31 -0.94 2.17 6.43
C PHE A 31 0.04 2.18 7.61
N ASP A 32 1.33 2.12 7.31
CA ASP A 32 2.39 2.25 8.32
C ASP A 32 3.10 3.61 8.17
N SER A 33 3.14 4.36 9.27
CA SER A 33 3.71 5.70 9.33
C SER A 33 5.10 5.77 9.95
N HIS A 34 5.65 4.64 10.38
CA HIS A 34 6.91 4.57 11.13
C HIS A 34 7.88 3.59 10.48
N ILE A 35 8.14 3.77 9.18
CA ILE A 35 9.06 2.91 8.46
C ILE A 35 10.49 3.45 8.47
N HIS A 36 11.42 2.58 8.86
CA HIS A 36 12.84 2.75 8.59
C HIS A 36 13.18 2.05 7.28
N PHE A 37 13.52 2.79 6.23
CA PHE A 37 13.89 2.22 4.92
C PHE A 37 15.33 1.68 4.93
N ILE A 38 15.52 0.57 5.65
CA ILE A 38 16.81 -0.11 5.85
C ILE A 38 17.15 -0.98 4.64
N CYS A 39 16.16 -1.69 4.09
CA CYS A 39 16.36 -2.53 2.92
C CYS A 39 15.07 -2.64 2.09
N PRO A 40 15.17 -2.83 0.76
CA PRO A 40 14.01 -2.94 -0.11
C PRO A 40 13.13 -4.17 0.18
N GLN A 41 13.70 -5.22 0.79
CA GLN A 41 12.98 -6.45 1.12
C GLN A 41 11.82 -6.22 2.11
N GLN A 42 11.89 -5.16 2.93
CA GLN A 42 10.81 -4.79 3.86
C GLN A 42 9.47 -4.57 3.13
N ALA A 43 9.49 -4.09 1.88
CA ALA A 43 8.27 -3.89 1.10
C ALA A 43 7.54 -5.20 0.80
N HIS A 44 8.27 -6.31 0.62
CA HIS A 44 7.67 -7.62 0.39
C HIS A 44 6.98 -8.17 1.64
N GLU A 45 7.61 -8.00 2.80
CA GLU A 45 7.00 -8.40 4.08
C GLU A 45 5.77 -7.53 4.39
N ALA A 46 5.87 -6.22 4.15
CA ALA A 46 4.79 -5.27 4.38
C ALA A 46 3.54 -5.63 3.56
N ILE A 47 3.68 -5.85 2.24
CA ILE A 47 2.53 -6.18 1.39
C ILE A 47 1.94 -7.57 1.70
N ALA A 48 2.79 -8.55 2.07
CA ALA A 48 2.32 -9.86 2.50
C ALA A 48 1.50 -9.81 3.79
N ALA A 49 1.82 -8.86 4.69
CA ALA A 49 1.06 -8.58 5.91
C ALA A 49 -0.19 -7.69 5.69
N GLY A 50 -0.48 -7.29 4.45
CA GLY A 50 -1.63 -6.44 4.10
C GLY A 50 -1.38 -4.93 4.22
N LEU A 51 -0.14 -4.49 4.41
CA LEU A 51 0.22 -3.07 4.33
C LEU A 51 0.37 -2.66 2.86
N THR A 52 -0.38 -1.64 2.46
CA THR A 52 -0.36 -1.12 1.08
C THR A 52 0.32 0.23 0.97
N THR A 53 0.58 0.89 2.10
CA THR A 53 1.25 2.19 2.15
C THR A 53 2.28 2.20 3.27
N MET A 54 3.47 2.71 2.95
CA MET A 54 4.62 2.83 3.84
C MET A 54 5.10 4.28 3.82
N VAL A 55 5.10 4.95 4.97
CA VAL A 55 5.63 6.30 5.17
C VAL A 55 6.73 6.25 6.20
N GLY A 56 7.84 6.93 5.90
CA GLY A 56 9.03 6.89 6.73
C GLY A 56 10.24 7.51 6.05
N GLY A 57 11.43 7.07 6.44
CA GLY A 57 12.69 7.58 5.90
C GLY A 57 13.84 6.60 6.06
N GLY A 58 14.87 6.77 5.24
CA GLY A 58 16.07 5.94 5.31
C GLY A 58 16.93 6.01 4.05
N THR A 59 18.19 5.64 4.19
CA THR A 59 19.18 5.56 3.11
C THR A 59 19.85 4.20 3.07
N GLY A 60 19.09 3.14 3.39
CA GLY A 60 19.61 1.78 3.52
C GLY A 60 20.15 1.47 4.92
N PRO A 61 21.09 0.52 5.09
CA PRO A 61 21.53 0.02 6.39
C PRO A 61 22.51 0.94 7.13
N ALA A 62 22.44 2.25 6.88
CA ALA A 62 23.25 3.23 7.60
C ALA A 62 22.80 3.31 9.08
N VAL A 63 23.74 3.52 10.00
CA VAL A 63 23.45 3.65 11.45
C VAL A 63 22.36 4.69 11.71
N GLY A 64 22.37 5.80 10.97
CA GLY A 64 21.33 6.82 11.07
C GLY A 64 19.93 6.29 10.74
N THR A 65 19.78 5.49 9.68
CA THR A 65 18.50 4.87 9.30
C THR A 65 18.09 3.78 10.29
N CYS A 66 19.03 3.01 10.84
CA CYS A 66 18.71 2.04 11.89
C CYS A 66 18.21 2.69 13.19
N ALA A 67 18.49 3.98 13.40
CA ALA A 67 18.07 4.73 14.58
C ALA A 67 16.87 5.67 14.32
N THR A 68 16.73 6.20 13.10
CA THR A 68 15.79 7.29 12.78
C THR A 68 15.12 7.09 11.43
N THR A 69 13.85 7.50 11.30
CA THR A 69 13.08 7.49 10.05
C THR A 69 13.38 8.71 9.18
N CYS A 70 14.66 8.97 8.91
CA CYS A 70 15.10 10.15 8.18
C CYS A 70 15.79 9.77 6.87
N THR A 71 15.44 10.48 5.80
CA THR A 71 16.18 10.50 4.54
C THR A 71 16.91 11.85 4.45
N PRO A 72 18.12 11.96 5.02
CA PRO A 72 18.75 13.26 5.22
C PRO A 72 19.33 13.79 3.91
N ALA A 73 19.13 15.08 3.62
CA ALA A 73 19.67 15.84 2.50
C ALA A 73 19.01 15.64 1.11
N PRO A 74 18.92 16.71 0.29
CA PRO A 74 18.27 16.67 -1.03
C PRO A 74 18.87 15.67 -2.02
N PHE A 75 20.16 15.32 -1.90
CA PHE A 75 20.78 14.32 -2.78
C PHE A 75 20.09 12.94 -2.69
N TYR A 76 19.57 12.57 -1.52
CA TYR A 76 18.89 11.28 -1.30
C TYR A 76 17.40 11.34 -1.67
N ILE A 77 16.79 12.51 -1.68
CA ILE A 77 15.41 12.74 -2.12
C ILE A 77 15.46 13.44 -3.47
N ARG A 78 15.56 12.63 -4.53
CA ARG A 78 15.55 13.17 -5.89
C ARG A 78 14.14 13.63 -6.25
N PRO A 79 13.98 14.78 -6.92
CA PRO A 79 12.71 15.19 -7.49
C PRO A 79 12.26 14.24 -8.60
#